data_AF-A0A523PQW7-F1
#
_entry.id   AF-A0A523PQW7-F1
#
_cell.length_a   1.000
_cell.length_b   1.000
_cell.length_c   1.000
_cell.angle_alpha   90.00
_cell.angle_beta   90.00
_cell.angle_gamma   90.00
#
_symmetry.space_group_name_H-M   'P 1'
#
loop_
_entity.id
_entity.type
_entity.pdbx_description
1 polymer ?
#
loop_
_entity_poly.entity_id
_entity_poly.type
_entity_poly.pdbx_seq_one_letter_code
_entity_poly.pdbx_strand_id
1 'polypeptide(L)' 'MSTLVEGTPPYVRGTFQQTCGYCGCVFSVRVPGRIGYEGPENYYCPECHKRFPVKASRAPGVTLISKRCDGRKANYPDL' A
#
# COMPACT_ATOMS: atom_id res chain seq x y z
N MET A 1 34.53 2.76 -3.92
CA MET A 1 34.07 1.95 -2.77
C MET A 1 32.59 2.23 -2.59
N SER A 2 31.73 1.29 -2.98
CA SER A 2 30.28 1.42 -2.87
C SER A 2 29.90 1.23 -1.40
N THR A 3 29.49 2.30 -0.72
CA THR A 3 28.98 2.23 0.66
C THR A 3 27.61 1.57 0.64
N LEU A 4 27.59 0.24 0.65
CA LEU A 4 26.43 -0.53 1.04
C LEU A 4 26.18 -0.21 2.52
N VAL A 5 25.20 0.65 2.78
CA VAL A 5 24.75 0.93 4.13
C VAL A 5 24.00 -0.30 4.61
N GLU A 6 24.73 -1.22 5.23
CA GLU A 6 24.20 -2.42 5.86
C GLU A 6 23.26 -2.04 7.01
N GLY A 7 22.06 -2.64 7.01
CA GLY A 7 21.48 -3.08 8.27
C GLY A 7 20.68 -2.10 9.12
N THR A 8 19.90 -1.18 8.55
CA THR A 8 18.67 -0.79 9.29
C THR A 8 17.72 -1.99 9.26
N PRO A 9 17.30 -2.54 10.42
CA PRO A 9 16.34 -3.64 10.45
C PRO A 9 15.09 -3.26 9.66
N PRO A 10 14.38 -4.22 9.03
CA PRO A 10 13.17 -3.94 8.27
C PRO A 10 12.10 -3.32 9.19
N TYR A 11 12.14 -2.00 9.31
CA TYR A 11 11.24 -1.23 10.13
C TYR A 11 9.94 -1.03 9.36
N VAL A 12 8.84 -1.43 9.98
CA VAL A 12 7.52 -1.11 9.45
C VAL A 12 7.18 0.27 9.98
N ARG A 13 7.06 1.26 9.08
CA ARG A 13 6.67 2.62 9.46
C ARG A 13 5.32 2.61 10.17
N GLY A 14 4.40 1.82 9.62
CA GLY A 14 3.08 1.64 10.17
C GLY A 14 2.32 0.58 9.40
N THR A 15 1.31 0.02 10.07
CA THR A 15 0.28 -0.78 9.43
C THR A 15 -1.04 -0.11 9.74
N PHE A 16 -1.86 0.14 8.72
CA PHE A 16 -3.16 0.77 8.90
C PHE A 16 -4.19 0.10 8.00
N GLN A 17 -5.46 0.17 8.41
CA GLN A 17 -6.57 -0.28 7.58
C GLN A 17 -7.04 0.85 6.68
N GLN A 18 -7.28 0.53 5.43
CA GLN A 18 -7.81 1.43 4.42
C GLN A 18 -9.09 0.84 3.85
N THR A 19 -10.13 1.67 3.76
CA THR A 19 -11.36 1.37 3.04
C THR A 19 -11.30 2.00 1.66
N CYS A 20 -11.54 1.22 0.62
CA CYS A 20 -11.63 1.77 -0.74
C CYS A 20 -12.98 2.46 -0.94
N GLY A 21 -12.96 3.77 -1.19
CA GLY A 21 -14.17 4.53 -1.46
C GLY A 21 -14.87 4.20 -2.79
N TYR A 22 -14.29 3.36 -3.65
CA TYR A 22 -14.93 2.92 -4.90
C TYR A 22 -15.72 1.63 -4.73
N CYS A 23 -15.06 0.57 -4.24
CA CYS A 23 -15.67 -0.75 -4.13
C CYS A 23 -16.11 -1.14 -2.72
N GLY A 24 -15.73 -0.35 -1.70
CA GLY A 24 -15.99 -0.68 -0.30
C GLY A 24 -15.12 -1.79 0.27
N CYS A 25 -14.10 -2.28 -0.47
CA CYS A 25 -13.11 -3.24 0.05
C CYS A 25 -12.44 -2.66 1.30
N VAL A 26 -12.24 -3.47 2.34
CA VAL A 26 -11.41 -3.10 3.50
C VAL A 26 -10.13 -3.92 3.43
N PHE A 27 -8.97 -3.27 3.54
CA PHE A 27 -7.69 -3.95 3.43
C PHE A 27 -6.66 -3.30 4.36
N SER A 28 -5.70 -4.10 4.81
CA SER A 28 -4.56 -3.65 5.59
C SER A 28 -3.43 -3.24 4.67
N VAL A 29 -2.83 -2.08 4.92
CA VAL A 29 -1.65 -1.58 4.22
C VAL A 29 -0.49 -1.57 5.20
N ARG A 30 0.54 -2.36 4.88
CA ARG A 30 1.81 -2.42 5.61
C ARG A 30 2.82 -1.55 4.88
N VAL A 31 3.19 -0.42 5.49
CA VAL A 31 4.13 0.54 4.91
C VAL A 31 5.55 0.25 5.40
N PRO A 32 6.46 -0.24 4.54
CA PRO A 32 7.86 -0.38 4.90
C PRO A 32 8.52 1.00 4.99
N GLY A 33 9.30 1.21 6.05
CA GLY A 33 10.08 2.42 6.29
C GLY A 33 11.57 2.12 6.41
N ARG A 34 12.38 3.11 6.04
CA ARG A 34 13.82 3.16 6.26
C ARG A 34 14.13 4.51 6.88
N ILE A 35 14.86 4.50 8.00
CA ILE A 35 15.26 5.73 8.67
C ILE A 35 16.11 6.55 7.68
N GLY A 36 15.72 7.82 7.50
CA GLY A 36 16.42 8.75 6.60
C GLY A 36 16.06 8.63 5.11
N TYR A 37 15.12 7.76 4.71
CA TYR A 37 14.64 7.70 3.33
C TYR A 37 13.12 7.52 3.26
N GLU A 38 12.41 8.51 2.75
CA GLU A 38 10.99 8.43 2.43
C GLU A 38 10.77 8.84 0.97
N GLY A 39 10.34 7.90 0.14
CA GLY A 39 10.01 8.13 -1.26
C GLY A 39 8.50 8.16 -1.51
N PRO A 40 8.05 8.74 -2.63
CA PRO A 40 6.69 8.57 -3.11
C PRO A 40 6.52 7.15 -3.64
N GLU A 41 5.58 6.42 -3.04
CA GLU A 41 5.22 5.06 -3.43
C GLU A 41 3.72 4.94 -3.63
N ASN A 42 3.29 3.83 -4.22
CA ASN A 42 1.87 3.58 -4.48
C ASN A 42 1.47 2.17 -4.06
N TYR A 43 0.23 2.04 -3.63
CA TYR A 43 -0.42 0.75 -3.41
C TYR A 43 -1.79 0.73 -4.09
N TYR A 44 -2.35 -0.46 -4.26
CA TYR A 44 -3.57 -0.67 -5.02
C TYR A 44 -4.62 -1.41 -4.17
N CYS A 45 -5.92 -1.07 -4.28
CA CYS A 45 -6.94 -1.94 -3.67
C CYS A 45 -6.86 -3.32 -4.36
N PRO A 46 -6.84 -4.41 -3.61
CA PRO A 46 -6.73 -5.78 -4.14
C PRO A 46 -7.94 -6.24 -4.96
N GLU A 47 -9.06 -5.50 -4.91
CA GLU A 47 -10.30 -5.83 -5.63
C GLU A 47 -10.50 -4.99 -6.89
N CYS A 48 -10.41 -3.66 -6.77
CA CYS A 48 -10.70 -2.76 -7.89
C CYS A 48 -9.45 -2.14 -8.52
N HIS A 49 -8.27 -2.43 -8.00
CA HIS A 49 -6.98 -1.87 -8.44
C HIS A 49 -6.89 -0.34 -8.44
N LYS A 50 -7.76 0.34 -7.68
CA LYS A 50 -7.64 1.79 -7.46
C LYS A 50 -6.28 2.09 -6.83
N ARG A 51 -5.52 3.01 -7.44
CA ARG A 51 -4.21 3.47 -6.99
C ARG A 51 -4.34 4.45 -5.83
N PHE A 52 -3.47 4.30 -4.83
CA PHE A 52 -3.35 5.19 -3.68
C PHE A 52 -1.88 5.58 -3.46
N PRO A 53 -1.57 6.88 -3.35
CA PRO A 53 -0.23 7.33 -3.05
C PRO A 53 0.09 7.19 -1.55
N VAL A 54 1.33 6.85 -1.23
CA VAL A 54 1.84 6.79 0.14
C VAL A 54 3.32 7.15 0.20
N LYS A 55 3.78 7.71 1.31
CA LYS A 55 5.22 7.89 1.56
C LYS A 55 5.78 6.62 2.19
N ALA A 56 6.55 5.87 1.41
CA ALA A 56 7.18 4.63 1.83
C ALA A 56 8.62 4.56 1.31
N SER A 57 9.41 3.67 1.88
CA SER A 57 10.78 3.46 1.39
C SER A 57 10.86 2.37 0.32
N ARG A 58 9.82 1.54 0.21
CA ARG A 58 9.65 0.45 -0.76
C ARG A 58 8.16 0.23 -1.02
N ALA A 59 7.83 -0.61 -2.00
CA ALA A 59 6.48 -1.07 -2.29
C ALA A 59 5.72 -1.53 -1.02
N PRO A 60 4.59 -0.90 -0.68
CA PRO A 60 3.76 -1.30 0.45
C PRO A 60 3.13 -2.68 0.24
N GLY A 61 3.01 -3.44 1.32
CA GLY A 61 2.26 -4.70 1.32
C GLY A 61 0.78 -4.43 1.53
N VAL A 62 -0.08 -5.10 0.75
CA VAL A 62 -1.54 -4.98 0.88
C VAL A 62 -2.14 -6.35 1.16
N THR A 63 -3.00 -6.43 2.18
CA THR A 63 -3.71 -7.66 2.55
C THR A 63 -5.19 -7.38 2.63
N LEU A 64 -5.99 -8.09 1.84
CA LEU A 64 -7.44 -7.97 1.85
C LEU A 64 -8.00 -8.46 3.21
N ILE A 65 -8.83 -7.64 3.85
CA ILE A 65 -9.53 -7.99 5.09
C ILE A 65 -11.01 -8.32 4.78
N SER A 66 -11.67 -7.42 4.05
CA SER A 66 -13.05 -7.57 3.63
C SER A 66 -13.17 -7.33 2.14
N LYS A 67 -13.87 -8.25 1.47
CA LYS A 67 -14.23 -8.13 0.05
C LYS A 67 -15.07 -6.89 -0.20
N ARG A 68 -15.17 -6.53 -1.48
CA ARG A 68 -16.01 -5.43 -1.96
C ARG A 68 -17.48 -5.60 -1.59
N CYS A 69 -18.17 -4.49 -1.30
CA CYS A 69 -19.57 -4.45 -0.88
C CYS A 69 -20.48 -3.78 -1.93
N ASP A 70 -19.91 -3.23 -3.00
CA ASP A 70 -20.60 -2.44 -4.03
C ASP A 70 -21.39 -3.27 -5.05
N GLY A 71 -21.29 -4.60 -5.01
CA GLY A 71 -21.96 -5.53 -5.94
C GLY A 71 -21.43 -5.48 -7.38
N ARG A 72 -20.46 -4.62 -7.68
CA ARG A 72 -19.85 -4.49 -9.01
C ARG A 72 -18.69 -5.48 -9.12
N LYS A 73 -18.32 -5.84 -10.35
CA LYS A 73 -17.10 -6.61 -10.64
C LYS A 73 -16.08 -5.82 -11.46
N ALA A 74 -16.46 -4.61 -11.87
CA ALA A 74 -15.57 -3.74 -12.62
C ALA A 74 -14.41 -3.26 -11.73
N ASN A 75 -13.25 -3.15 -12.36
CA ASN A 75 -12.10 -2.45 -11.82
C ASN A 75 -12.36 -0.93 -11.85
N TYR A 76 -11.58 -0.18 -11.09
CA TYR A 76 -11.57 1.26 -11.20
C TYR A 76 -11.18 1.62 -12.64
N PRO A 77 -11.96 2.46 -13.36
CA PRO A 77 -11.61 2.85 -14.71
C PRO A 77 -10.30 3.63 -14.66
N ASP A 78 -9.28 3.13 -15.37
CA ASP A 78 -8.06 3.89 -15.68
C ASP A 78 -8.53 5.06 -16.57
N LEU A 79 -8.41 6.28 -16.06
CA LEU A 79 -8.84 7.51 -16.72
C LEU A 79 -7.67 8.10 -17.50
#